data_AF-A0AAD7U9H7-F1
#
_entry.id   AF-A0AAD7U9H7-F1
#
_cell.length_a   1.000
_cell.length_b   1.000
_cell.length_c   1.000
_cell.angle_alpha   90.00
_cell.angle_beta   90.00
_cell.angle_gamma   90.00
#
_symmetry.space_group_name_H-M   'P 1'
#
loop_
_entity.id
_entity.type
_entity.pdbx_description
1 polymer ?
#
loop_
_entity_poly.entity_id
_entity_poly.type
_entity_poly.pdbx_seq_one_letter_code
_entity_poly.pdbx_strand_id
1 'polypeptide(L)'
;MGSWLPLIAFSLVHIAIVLISATQPDGTAPIVEFADVFDATGFPFSDGPQKAMIGMMTYKNFVSEEWPHVLTWDLFVGRAIWLDGLERGIFTPHSVLLTNLIGPPGLMLHFLTCLVTGAGLPPLSAEVTD
;
A
#
# COMPACT_ATOMS: atom_id res chain seq x y z
N MET A 1 18.35 4.07 -21.34
CA MET A 1 17.14 3.65 -20.59
C MET A 1 16.56 2.45 -21.32
N GLY A 2 16.19 1.38 -20.61
CA GLY A 2 15.63 0.17 -21.22
C GLY A 2 14.27 0.43 -21.89
N SER A 3 13.81 -0.51 -22.73
CA SER A 3 12.47 -0.43 -23.33
C SER A 3 11.39 -0.61 -22.27
N TRP A 4 10.39 0.28 -22.26
CA TRP A 4 9.19 0.18 -21.41
C TRP A 4 8.20 -0.88 -21.87
N LEU A 5 8.37 -1.40 -23.08
CA LEU A 5 7.42 -2.31 -23.73
C LEU A 5 7.09 -3.55 -22.88
N PRO A 6 8.06 -4.24 -22.23
CA PRO A 6 7.75 -5.40 -21.39
C PRO A 6 6.87 -5.03 -20.20
N LEU A 7 7.16 -3.90 -19.53
CA LEU A 7 6.38 -3.44 -18.38
C LEU A 7 4.93 -3.14 -18.79
N ILE A 8 4.74 -2.41 -19.88
CA ILE A 8 3.40 -2.11 -20.40
C ILE A 8 2.66 -3.42 -20.74
N ALA A 9 3.31 -4.36 -21.41
CA ALA A 9 2.71 -5.63 -21.77
C ALA A 9 2.27 -6.44 -20.53
N PHE A 10 3.13 -6.58 -19.52
CA PHE A 10 2.79 -7.30 -18.29
C PHE A 10 1.69 -6.59 -17.48
N SER A 11 1.71 -5.26 -17.41
CA SER A 11 0.65 -4.49 -16.74
C SER A 11 -0.71 -4.68 -17.42
N LEU A 12 -0.76 -4.67 -18.75
CA LEU A 12 -2.00 -4.92 -19.49
C LEU A 12 -2.51 -6.35 -19.28
N VAL A 13 -1.63 -7.35 -19.29
CA VAL A 13 -1.99 -8.75 -18.97
C VAL A 13 -2.56 -8.85 -17.56
N HIS A 14 -1.92 -8.21 -16.58
CA HIS A 14 -2.39 -8.21 -15.20
C HIS A 14 -3.79 -7.57 -15.07
N ILE A 15 -4.02 -6.40 -15.68
CA ILE A 15 -5.34 -5.74 -15.72
C ILE A 15 -6.40 -6.67 -16.32
N ALA A 16 -6.08 -7.36 -17.42
CA ALA A 16 -7.02 -8.29 -18.04
C ALA A 16 -7.39 -9.45 -17.10
N ILE A 17 -6.41 -10.02 -16.37
CA ILE A 17 -6.64 -11.08 -15.39
C ILE A 17 -7.59 -10.61 -14.28
N VAL A 18 -7.34 -9.43 -13.71
CA VAL A 18 -8.17 -8.86 -12.62
C VAL A 18 -9.61 -8.64 -13.09
N LEU A 19 -9.79 -8.04 -14.27
CA LEU A 19 -11.13 -7.78 -14.83
C LEU A 19 -11.89 -9.07 -15.14
N ILE A 20 -11.24 -10.07 -15.74
CA ILE A 20 -11.88 -11.37 -16.00
C ILE A 20 -12.24 -12.04 -14.67
N SER A 21 -11.32 -12.05 -13.70
CA SER A 21 -11.52 -12.64 -12.38
C SER A 21 -12.71 -12.02 -11.64
N ALA A 22 -12.85 -10.69 -11.68
CA ALA A 22 -13.94 -9.98 -10.99
C ALA A 22 -15.34 -10.28 -11.56
N THR A 23 -15.44 -10.96 -12.71
CA THR A 23 -16.71 -11.38 -13.32
C THR A 23 -17.07 -12.85 -13.08
N GLN A 24 -16.18 -13.63 -12.45
CA GLN A 24 -16.40 -15.06 -12.19
C GLN A 24 -16.99 -15.30 -10.79
N PRO A 25 -17.91 -16.27 -10.61
CA PRO A 25 -18.52 -16.58 -9.32
C PRO A 25 -17.50 -16.96 -8.22
N ASP A 26 -16.44 -17.68 -8.61
CA ASP A 26 -15.34 -18.12 -7.74
C ASP A 26 -14.06 -17.31 -7.99
N GLY A 27 -14.17 -16.14 -8.61
CA GLY A 27 -13.04 -15.28 -8.96
C GLY A 27 -12.55 -14.43 -7.79
N THR A 28 -12.28 -13.17 -8.05
CA THR A 28 -12.03 -12.16 -7.00
C THR A 28 -13.35 -11.62 -6.47
N ALA A 29 -13.32 -10.80 -5.42
CA ALA A 29 -14.54 -10.23 -4.86
C ALA A 29 -15.31 -9.41 -5.92
N PRO A 30 -16.66 -9.45 -5.94
CA PRO A 30 -17.46 -8.68 -6.89
C PRO A 30 -17.19 -7.17 -6.79
N ILE A 31 -17.16 -6.48 -7.94
CA ILE A 31 -16.86 -5.04 -7.99
C ILE A 31 -17.83 -4.17 -7.18
N VAL A 32 -19.08 -4.63 -7.01
CA VAL A 32 -20.09 -3.93 -6.21
C VAL A 32 -19.74 -3.97 -4.72
N GLU A 33 -19.33 -5.14 -4.22
CA GLU A 33 -18.91 -5.30 -2.82
C GLU A 33 -17.61 -4.53 -2.54
N PHE A 34 -16.70 -4.48 -3.52
CA PHE A 34 -15.52 -3.61 -3.47
C PHE A 34 -15.89 -2.12 -3.34
N ALA A 35 -16.90 -1.64 -4.07
CA ALA A 35 -17.32 -0.24 -3.98
C ALA A 35 -17.87 0.12 -2.59
N ASP A 36 -18.55 -0.82 -1.93
CA ASP A 36 -19.12 -0.62 -0.58
C ASP A 36 -18.02 -0.43 0.49
N VAL A 37 -16.80 -0.94 0.28
CA VAL A 37 -15.64 -0.67 1.16
C VAL A 37 -15.27 0.82 1.18
N PHE A 38 -15.54 1.54 0.09
CA PHE A 38 -15.23 2.96 -0.04
C PHE A 38 -16.44 3.86 0.17
N ASP A 39 -17.60 3.31 0.53
CA ASP A 39 -18.78 4.10 0.86
C ASP A 39 -18.61 4.80 2.22
N ALA A 40 -18.20 6.06 2.18
CA ALA A 40 -18.03 6.89 3.38
C ALA A 40 -19.36 7.30 4.04
N THR A 41 -20.51 6.89 3.49
CA THR A 41 -21.83 7.24 4.03
C THR A 41 -21.98 6.74 5.47
N GLY A 42 -22.19 7.69 6.39
CA GLY A 42 -22.36 7.39 7.82
C GLY A 42 -21.05 7.25 8.61
N PHE A 43 -19.88 7.53 8.03
CA PHE A 43 -18.63 7.63 8.80
C PHE A 43 -18.72 8.69 9.92
N PRO A 44 -18.17 8.46 11.13
CA PRO A 44 -17.45 7.28 11.61
C PRO A 44 -18.33 6.23 12.32
N PHE A 45 -19.66 6.36 12.26
CA PHE A 45 -20.59 5.56 13.07
C PHE A 45 -21.25 4.38 12.31
N SER A 46 -21.02 4.29 11.00
CA SER A 46 -21.46 3.17 10.15
C SER A 46 -20.42 2.05 10.15
N ASP A 47 -20.88 0.81 10.26
CA ASP A 47 -20.05 -0.40 10.10
C ASP A 47 -20.12 -0.97 8.67
N GLY A 48 -20.81 -0.30 7.74
CA GLY A 48 -21.00 -0.74 6.35
C GLY A 48 -19.69 -1.06 5.61
N PRO A 49 -18.73 -0.12 5.55
CA PRO A 49 -17.42 -0.36 4.93
C PRO A 49 -16.66 -1.53 5.55
N GLN A 50 -16.73 -1.68 6.87
CA GLN A 50 -16.08 -2.78 7.58
C GLN A 50 -16.75 -4.12 7.24
N LYS A 51 -18.08 -4.16 7.17
CA LYS A 51 -18.83 -5.37 6.78
C LYS A 51 -18.53 -5.78 5.35
N ALA A 52 -18.48 -4.84 4.41
CA ALA A 52 -18.10 -5.11 3.02
C ALA A 52 -16.68 -5.71 2.96
N MET A 53 -15.72 -5.12 3.67
CA MET A 53 -14.35 -5.65 3.72
C MET A 53 -14.29 -7.07 4.31
N ILE A 54 -15.04 -7.34 5.39
CA ILE A 54 -15.13 -8.70 5.98
C ILE A 54 -15.75 -9.70 4.99
N GLY A 55 -16.76 -9.29 4.22
CA GLY A 55 -17.37 -10.12 3.17
C GLY A 55 -16.36 -10.45 2.08
N MET A 56 -15.61 -9.46 1.59
CA MET A 56 -14.57 -9.66 0.59
C MET A 56 -13.46 -10.60 1.05
N MET A 57 -13.10 -10.59 2.34
CA MET A 57 -12.11 -11.52 2.91
C MET A 57 -12.52 -13.00 2.85
N THR A 58 -13.79 -13.30 2.53
CA THR A 58 -14.24 -14.69 2.30
C THR A 58 -13.78 -15.24 0.94
N TYR A 59 -13.45 -14.37 -0.02
CA TYR A 59 -12.94 -14.77 -1.33
C TYR A 59 -11.44 -15.04 -1.27
N LYS A 60 -11.06 -16.32 -1.37
CA LYS A 60 -9.65 -16.75 -1.30
C LYS A 60 -8.76 -16.03 -2.32
N ASN A 61 -9.24 -15.82 -3.54
CA ASN A 61 -8.46 -15.17 -4.59
C ASN A 61 -8.24 -13.68 -4.28
N PHE A 62 -9.26 -13.00 -3.73
CA PHE A 62 -9.11 -11.60 -3.28
C PHE A 62 -8.05 -11.48 -2.19
N VAL A 63 -8.13 -12.29 -1.13
CA VAL A 63 -7.13 -12.26 -0.05
C VAL A 63 -5.73 -12.59 -0.56
N SER A 64 -5.62 -13.51 -1.52
CA SER A 64 -4.33 -13.88 -2.12
C SER A 64 -3.76 -12.78 -3.01
N GLU A 65 -4.59 -11.98 -3.67
CA GLU A 65 -4.21 -10.86 -4.53
C GLU A 65 -3.82 -9.63 -3.72
N GLU A 66 -4.61 -9.27 -2.70
CA GLU A 66 -4.39 -8.07 -1.88
C GLU A 66 -3.17 -8.19 -0.97
N TRP A 67 -2.81 -9.41 -0.57
CA TRP A 67 -1.64 -9.62 0.30
C TRP A 67 -0.33 -9.10 -0.33
N PRO A 68 -0.02 -9.42 -1.61
CA PRO A 68 1.03 -8.74 -2.36
C PRO A 68 0.96 -7.22 -2.37
N HIS A 69 -0.22 -6.59 -2.40
CA HIS A 69 -0.35 -5.13 -2.37
C HIS A 69 0.10 -4.55 -1.03
N VAL A 70 -0.26 -5.19 0.09
CA VAL A 70 0.22 -4.81 1.43
C VAL A 70 1.73 -5.03 1.56
N LEU A 71 2.24 -6.19 1.14
CA LEU A 71 3.69 -6.46 1.17
C LEU A 71 4.49 -5.49 0.29
N THR A 72 3.92 -5.07 -0.84
CA THR A 72 4.51 -4.06 -1.72
C THR A 72 4.68 -2.75 -0.94
N TRP A 73 3.63 -2.29 -0.26
CA TRP A 73 3.73 -1.11 0.60
C TRP A 73 4.84 -1.26 1.65
N ASP A 74 4.84 -2.38 2.39
CA ASP A 74 5.79 -2.63 3.47
C ASP A 74 7.25 -2.60 2.98
N LEU A 75 7.52 -3.23 1.83
CA LEU A 75 8.85 -3.30 1.25
C LEU A 75 9.30 -1.96 0.67
N PHE A 76 8.46 -1.29 -0.12
CA PHE A 76 8.86 -0.05 -0.79
C PHE A 76 8.93 1.13 0.17
N VAL A 77 7.93 1.29 1.04
CA VAL A 77 7.92 2.37 2.05
C VAL A 77 8.92 2.09 3.16
N GLY A 78 9.01 0.84 3.63
CA GLY A 78 10.03 0.44 4.60
C GLY A 78 11.45 0.67 4.08
N ARG A 79 11.71 0.35 2.81
CA ARG A 79 12.99 0.68 2.15
C ARG A 79 13.22 2.19 2.08
N ALA A 80 12.22 2.98 1.73
CA ALA A 80 12.35 4.43 1.66
C ALA A 80 12.71 5.03 3.03
N ILE A 81 12.01 4.61 4.10
CA ILE A 81 12.29 5.00 5.48
C ILE A 81 13.73 4.62 5.87
N TRP A 82 14.15 3.38 5.55
CA TRP A 82 15.48 2.90 5.88
C TRP A 82 16.58 3.72 5.19
N LEU A 83 16.43 4.00 3.90
CA LEU A 83 17.41 4.77 3.14
C LEU A 83 17.51 6.22 3.61
N ASP A 84 16.38 6.87 3.87
CA ASP A 84 16.36 8.22 4.46
C ASP A 84 17.07 8.25 5.82
N GLY A 85 16.86 7.21 6.64
CA GLY A 85 17.58 7.03 7.91
C GLY A 85 19.09 6.89 7.75
N LEU A 86 19.55 6.09 6.76
CA LEU A 86 20.97 5.92 6.47
C LEU A 86 21.62 7.21 5.97
N GLU A 87 20.93 7.96 5.09
CA GLU A 87 21.45 9.20 4.51
C GLU A 87 21.57 10.32 5.54
N ARG A 88 20.58 10.43 6.44
CA ARG A 88 20.46 11.55 7.38
C ARG A 88 20.87 11.21 8.81
N GLY A 89 21.33 9.99 9.05
CA GLY A 89 21.75 9.52 10.38
C GLY A 89 20.60 9.41 11.39
N ILE A 90 19.39 9.09 10.92
CA ILE A 90 18.19 8.97 11.77
C ILE A 90 17.99 7.50 12.15
N PHE A 91 17.72 7.23 13.43
CA PHE A 91 17.31 5.90 13.87
C PHE A 91 15.91 5.59 13.32
N THR A 92 15.77 4.54 12.51
CA THR A 92 14.52 4.15 11.84
C THR A 92 13.96 2.74 12.11
N PRO A 93 14.61 1.81 12.87
CA PRO A 93 14.07 0.47 13.09
C PRO A 93 12.63 0.43 13.63
N HIS A 94 12.23 1.35 14.50
CA HIS A 94 10.87 1.42 15.03
C HIS A 94 9.85 1.78 13.95
N SER A 95 10.19 2.72 13.07
CA SER A 95 9.35 3.12 11.94
C SER A 95 9.26 2.01 10.87
N VAL A 96 10.38 1.35 10.56
CA VAL A 96 10.42 0.21 9.62
C VAL A 96 9.60 -0.96 10.16
N LEU A 97 9.77 -1.31 11.44
CA LEU A 97 8.99 -2.37 12.09
C LEU A 97 7.49 -2.05 12.06
N LEU A 98 7.12 -0.81 12.41
CA LEU A 98 5.71 -0.42 12.42
C LEU A 98 5.12 -0.37 11.00
N THR A 99 5.93 -0.02 9.99
CA THR A 99 5.52 -0.07 8.59
C THR A 99 5.21 -1.51 8.19
N ASN A 100 6.08 -2.47 8.52
CA ASN A 100 5.84 -3.89 8.23
C ASN A 100 4.65 -4.51 9.00
N LEU A 101 4.17 -3.88 10.07
CA LEU A 101 3.06 -4.41 10.87
C LEU A 101 1.71 -3.82 10.48
N ILE A 102 1.66 -2.51 10.27
CA ILE A 102 0.41 -1.78 10.07
C ILE A 102 0.47 -0.77 8.92
N GLY A 103 1.51 -0.81 8.08
CA GLY A 103 1.65 -0.02 6.87
C GLY A 103 1.80 1.49 7.13
N PRO A 104 0.80 2.33 6.81
CA PRO A 104 0.91 3.80 6.88
C PRO A 104 1.37 4.41 8.22
N PRO A 105 0.99 3.90 9.41
CA PRO A 105 1.43 4.47 10.69
C PRO A 105 2.95 4.40 10.89
N GLY A 106 3.65 3.45 10.28
CA GLY A 106 5.12 3.41 10.33
C GLY A 106 5.79 4.58 9.60
N LEU A 107 5.21 5.02 8.48
CA LEU A 107 5.63 6.23 7.78
C LEU A 107 5.35 7.48 8.62
N MET A 108 4.19 7.55 9.29
CA MET A 108 3.88 8.66 10.19
C MET A 108 4.84 8.73 11.38
N LEU A 109 5.22 7.58 11.93
CA LEU A 109 6.20 7.51 13.01
C LEU A 109 7.59 7.95 12.54
N HIS A 110 7.96 7.65 11.29
CA HIS A 110 9.18 8.17 10.69
C HIS A 110 9.15 9.71 10.59
N PHE A 111 8.05 10.28 10.09
CA PHE A 111 7.89 11.74 10.02
C PHE A 111 7.99 12.39 11.40
N LEU A 112 7.32 11.83 12.40
CA LEU A 112 7.42 12.30 13.78
C LEU A 112 8.86 12.23 14.29
N THR A 113 9.56 11.13 14.01
CA THR A 113 10.96 10.96 14.42
C THR A 113 11.83 12.05 13.80
N CYS A 114 11.70 12.30 12.49
CA CYS A 114 12.48 13.32 11.82
C CYS A 114 12.18 14.74 12.34
N LEU A 115 10.93 15.03 12.70
CA LEU A 115 10.55 16.31 13.30
C LEU A 115 11.13 16.49 14.71
N VAL A 116 11.04 15.45 15.54
CA VAL A 116 11.54 15.49 16.93
C VAL A 116 13.06 15.54 17.00
N THR A 117 13.77 14.93 16.05
CA THR A 117 15.24 15.00 15.96
C THR A 117 15.75 16.25 15.25
N GLY A 118 14.85 17.13 14.79
CA GLY A 118 15.22 18.36 14.08
C GLY A 118 15.73 18.16 12.65
N ALA A 119 15.56 16.95 12.10
CA ALA A 119 16.04 16.64 10.75
C ALA A 119 15.12 17.19 9.64
N GLY A 120 13.85 17.55 9.96
CA GLY A 120 12.84 17.99 8.98
C GLY A 120 12.14 16.82 8.27
N LEU A 121 11.10 17.07 7.46
CA LEU A 121 10.44 15.98 6.72
C LEU A 121 11.34 15.42 5.61
N PRO A 122 11.20 14.13 5.23
CA PRO A 122 11.92 13.57 4.09
C PRO A 122 11.62 14.35 2.80
N PRO A 123 12.62 14.59 1.94
CA PRO A 123 12.44 15.34 0.70
C PRO A 123 11.54 14.57 -0.29
N LEU A 124 10.63 15.30 -0.98
CA LEU A 124 9.68 14.73 -1.95
C LEU A 124 10.33 14.27 -3.26
N SER A 125 11.48 14.85 -3.59
CA SER A 125 12.33 14.47 -4.69
C SER A 125 13.69 14.16 -4.12
N ALA A 126 14.31 13.06 -4.54
CA ALA A 126 15.77 13.01 -4.55
C ALA A 126 16.20 14.18 -5.43
N GLU A 127 16.63 15.30 -4.84
CA GLU A 127 17.49 16.21 -5.56
C GLU A 127 18.71 15.38 -5.91
N VAL A 128 18.71 14.86 -7.14
CA VAL A 128 19.90 14.31 -7.78
C VAL A 128 20.82 15.52 -7.93
N THR A 129 21.55 15.84 -6.87
CA THR A 129 22.73 16.67 -6.97
C THR A 129 23.75 15.86 -7.74
N ASP A 130 23.79 16.07 -9.05
CA ASP A 130 24.96 15.82 -9.89
C ASP A 130 26.18 16.60 -9.34
#